data_AF-A0AAE6CEY6-F1
#
_entry.id   AF-A0AAE6CEY6-F1
#
_cell.length_a   1.000
_cell.length_b   1.000
_cell.length_c   1.000
_cell.angle_alpha   90.00
_cell.angle_beta   90.00
_cell.angle_gamma   90.00
#
_symmetry.space_group_name_H-M   'P 1'
#
loop_
_entity.id
_entity.type
_entity.pdbx_description
1 polymer ?
#
loop_
_entity_poly.entity_id
_entity_poly.type
_entity_poly.pdbx_seq_one_letter_code
_entity_poly.pdbx_strand_id
1 'polypeptide(L)'
;MVTKGNDLPTVYRSAPAEDDLLPSLARLSGVPISIREAQTIGLWLCGLSAKESSQVLGLSPRTVETYRENIKNKFSITNKIKFFDLLIRNKLHIPLVLMGGSYITEYQSNHQDQPLQATG
;
A
#
# COMPACT_ATOMS: atom_id res chain seq x y z
N MET A 1 -28.56 -8.98 5.28
CA MET A 1 -28.57 -7.51 5.24
C MET A 1 -27.19 -7.05 4.81
N VAL A 2 -27.11 -6.36 3.67
CA VAL A 2 -25.87 -5.82 3.11
C VAL A 2 -25.75 -4.39 3.64
N THR A 3 -24.84 -4.13 4.59
CA THR A 3 -24.46 -2.75 4.91
C THR A 3 -23.44 -2.29 3.89
N LYS A 4 -23.96 -1.64 2.84
CA LYS A 4 -23.24 -0.66 2.05
C LYS A 4 -22.79 0.47 2.99
N GLY A 5 -21.54 0.89 2.85
CA GLY A 5 -20.97 1.99 3.61
C GLY A 5 -19.46 1.87 3.75
N ASN A 6 -18.76 1.47 2.70
CA ASN A 6 -17.31 1.62 2.61
C ASN A 6 -17.02 3.00 1.99
N ASP A 7 -17.58 4.04 2.61
CA ASP A 7 -17.21 5.41 2.29
C ASP A 7 -15.79 5.58 2.84
N LEU A 8 -14.83 5.37 1.95
CA LEU A 8 -13.46 5.82 2.12
C LEU A 8 -13.51 7.27 2.63
N PRO A 9 -12.77 7.64 3.70
CA PRO A 9 -12.65 9.03 4.07
C PRO A 9 -12.19 9.83 2.85
N THR A 10 -12.90 10.92 2.55
CA THR A 10 -12.83 11.79 1.36
C THR A 10 -11.48 12.51 1.16
N VAL A 11 -10.43 12.08 1.84
CA VAL A 11 -9.22 12.87 2.10
C VAL A 11 -8.01 12.44 1.25
N TYR A 12 -8.12 11.34 0.47
CA TYR A 12 -7.03 10.78 -0.36
C TYR A 12 -6.63 11.59 -1.62
N ARG A 13 -6.80 12.92 -1.67
CA ARG A 13 -6.67 13.70 -2.91
C ARG A 13 -5.28 14.31 -3.19
N SER A 14 -4.25 14.05 -2.40
CA SER A 14 -2.97 14.76 -2.57
C SER A 14 -1.69 13.93 -2.45
N ALA A 15 -1.75 12.61 -2.64
CA ALA A 15 -0.57 11.82 -3.01
C ALA A 15 -0.30 12.00 -4.53
N PRO A 16 0.92 11.72 -5.06
CA PRO A 16 1.08 11.53 -6.51
C PRO A 16 -0.04 10.62 -6.99
N ALA A 17 -0.88 11.08 -7.93
CA ALA A 17 -2.17 10.47 -8.20
C ALA A 17 -1.96 8.97 -8.36
N GLU A 18 -2.63 8.15 -7.53
CA GLU A 18 -2.46 6.70 -7.55
C GLU A 18 -2.61 6.16 -8.99
N ASP A 19 -3.51 6.81 -9.74
CA ASP A 19 -3.78 6.66 -11.16
C ASP A 19 -2.53 6.76 -12.07
N ASP A 20 -1.53 7.57 -11.72
CA ASP A 20 -0.30 7.73 -12.50
C ASP A 20 0.67 6.55 -12.27
N LEU A 21 0.62 5.92 -11.10
CA LEU A 21 1.50 4.80 -10.73
C LEU A 21 0.94 3.46 -11.18
N LEU A 22 -0.38 3.30 -11.23
CA LEU A 22 -1.05 2.06 -11.64
C LEU A 22 -0.60 1.55 -13.01
N PRO A 23 -0.52 2.36 -14.08
CA PRO A 23 -0.04 1.90 -15.39
C PRO A 23 1.41 1.39 -15.33
N SER A 24 2.26 1.99 -14.50
CA SER A 24 3.65 1.59 -14.36
C SER A 24 3.78 0.27 -13.61
N LEU A 25 3.00 0.08 -12.55
CA LEU A 25 2.93 -1.19 -11.83
C LEU A 25 2.33 -2.30 -12.70
N ALA A 26 1.23 -2.02 -13.43
CA ALA A 26 0.58 -2.98 -14.30
C ALA A 26 1.47 -3.42 -15.46
N ARG A 27 2.24 -2.50 -16.05
CA ARG A 27 3.26 -2.83 -17.06
C ARG A 27 4.34 -3.75 -16.50
N LEU A 28 4.73 -3.54 -15.24
CA LEU A 28 5.78 -4.33 -14.59
C LEU A 28 5.32 -5.73 -14.18
N SER A 29 4.08 -5.87 -13.69
CA SER A 29 3.48 -7.17 -13.35
C SER A 29 2.96 -7.94 -14.58
N GLY A 30 2.70 -7.25 -15.70
CA GLY A 30 2.04 -7.82 -16.86
C GLY A 30 0.53 -8.04 -16.68
N VAL A 31 -0.04 -7.61 -15.55
CA VAL A 31 -1.46 -7.76 -15.21
C VAL A 31 -1.96 -6.54 -14.42
N PRO A 32 -3.27 -6.21 -14.47
CA PRO A 32 -3.80 -5.06 -13.74
C PRO A 32 -3.53 -5.08 -12.24
N ILE A 33 -3.13 -3.93 -11.71
CA ILE A 33 -2.95 -3.67 -10.28
C ILE A 33 -4.10 -2.78 -9.82
N SER A 34 -4.69 -3.10 -8.68
CA SER A 34 -5.74 -2.28 -8.06
C SER A 34 -5.14 -1.17 -7.21
N ILE A 35 -5.93 -0.12 -6.97
CA ILE A 35 -5.58 0.98 -6.06
C ILE A 35 -5.14 0.43 -4.69
N ARG A 36 -5.92 -0.51 -4.11
CA ARG A 36 -5.61 -1.09 -2.79
C ARG A 36 -4.30 -1.87 -2.76
N GLU A 37 -3.96 -2.56 -3.85
CA GLU A 37 -2.66 -3.22 -3.96
C GLU A 37 -1.53 -2.18 -4.07
N ALA A 38 -1.71 -1.12 -4.85
CA ALA A 38 -0.72 -0.04 -4.94
C ALA A 38 -0.47 0.64 -3.59
N GLN A 39 -1.54 1.02 -2.87
CA GLN A 39 -1.47 1.54 -1.50
C GLN A 39 -0.70 0.60 -0.58
N THR A 40 -1.02 -0.70 -0.63
CA THR A 40 -0.33 -1.73 0.15
C THR A 40 1.14 -1.81 -0.20
N ILE A 41 1.52 -1.71 -1.48
CA ILE A 41 2.93 -1.69 -1.92
C ILE A 41 3.67 -0.50 -1.31
N GLY A 42 3.08 0.70 -1.36
CA GLY A 42 3.66 1.91 -0.80
C GLY A 42 3.96 1.77 0.69
N LEU A 43 2.97 1.36 1.49
CA LEU A 43 3.16 1.13 2.92
C LEU A 43 4.16 0.01 3.23
N TRP A 44 4.17 -1.04 2.40
CA TRP A 44 5.10 -2.15 2.57
C TRP A 44 6.55 -1.71 2.34
N LEU A 45 6.79 -0.85 1.34
CA LEU A 45 8.09 -0.22 1.07
C LEU A 45 8.50 0.77 2.16
N CYS A 46 7.55 1.46 2.79
CA CYS A 46 7.79 2.28 3.98
C CYS A 46 8.10 1.45 5.24
N GLY A 47 8.08 0.12 5.14
CA GLY A 47 8.47 -0.78 6.23
C GLY A 47 7.31 -1.25 7.12
N LEU A 48 6.07 -0.81 6.87
CA LEU A 48 4.95 -1.17 7.74
C LEU A 48 4.65 -2.67 7.70
N SER A 49 4.32 -3.22 8.86
CA SER A 49 3.73 -4.55 9.04
C SER A 49 2.30 -4.61 8.46
N ALA A 50 1.73 -5.80 8.37
CA ALA A 50 0.35 -5.96 7.91
C ALA A 50 -0.65 -5.29 8.88
N LYS A 51 -0.33 -5.33 10.18
CA LYS A 51 -1.12 -4.70 11.25
C LYS A 51 -1.07 -3.17 11.16
N GLU A 52 0.11 -2.58 11.00
CA GLU A 52 0.23 -1.12 10.85
C GLU A 52 -0.40 -0.64 9.54
N SER A 53 -0.16 -1.37 8.45
CA SER A 53 -0.79 -1.05 7.16
C SER A 53 -2.32 -1.12 7.24
N SER A 54 -2.87 -2.04 8.05
CA SER A 54 -4.31 -2.17 8.21
C SER A 54 -4.90 -1.00 8.99
N GLN A 55 -4.18 -0.48 9.99
CA GLN A 55 -4.56 0.75 10.70
C GLN A 55 -4.59 1.95 9.74
N VAL A 56 -3.53 2.13 8.95
CA VAL A 56 -3.40 3.24 7.99
C VAL A 56 -4.48 3.19 6.90
N LEU A 57 -4.83 2.00 6.40
CA LEU A 57 -5.80 1.84 5.30
C LEU A 57 -7.25 1.64 5.76
N GLY A 58 -7.51 1.54 7.06
CA GLY A 58 -8.84 1.21 7.59
C GLY A 58 -9.31 -0.19 7.18
N LEU A 59 -8.41 -1.18 7.20
CA LEU A 59 -8.66 -2.56 6.78
C LEU A 59 -8.44 -3.54 7.94
N SER A 60 -8.81 -4.81 7.73
CA SER A 60 -8.34 -5.88 8.62
C SER A 60 -6.90 -6.28 8.27
N PRO A 61 -6.07 -6.71 9.24
CA PRO A 61 -4.73 -7.25 8.96
C PRO A 61 -4.77 -8.39 7.94
N ARG A 62 -5.80 -9.24 8.01
CA ARG A 62 -5.99 -10.36 7.08
C ARG A 62 -6.20 -9.89 5.64
N THR A 63 -6.96 -8.81 5.45
CA THR A 63 -7.16 -8.21 4.12
C THR A 63 -5.85 -7.69 3.54
N VAL A 64 -5.00 -7.06 4.36
CA VAL A 64 -3.67 -6.60 3.92
C VAL A 64 -2.77 -7.78 3.53
N GLU A 65 -2.78 -8.87 4.29
CA GLU A 65 -2.06 -10.09 3.91
C GLU A 65 -2.53 -10.64 2.56
N THR A 66 -3.85 -10.70 2.35
CA THR A 66 -4.41 -11.10 1.05
C THR A 66 -3.94 -10.20 -0.08
N TYR A 67 -3.88 -8.88 0.12
CA TYR A 67 -3.28 -7.99 -0.88
C TYR A 67 -1.79 -8.28 -1.13
N ARG A 68 -0.99 -8.53 -0.09
CA ARG A 68 0.43 -8.91 -0.24
C ARG A 68 0.60 -10.24 -0.97
N GLU A 69 -0.27 -11.21 -0.74
CA GLU A 69 -0.29 -12.47 -1.49
C GLU A 69 -0.65 -12.25 -2.97
N ASN A 70 -1.68 -11.46 -3.24
CA ASN A 70 -2.05 -11.12 -4.61
C ASN A 70 -0.92 -10.38 -5.33
N ILE A 71 -0.26 -9.42 -4.67
CA ILE A 71 0.92 -8.71 -5.21
C ILE A 71 2.01 -9.73 -5.54
N LYS A 72 2.39 -10.60 -4.61
CA LYS A 72 3.39 -11.65 -4.85
C LYS A 72 3.04 -12.50 -6.08
N ASN A 73 1.78 -12.91 -6.20
CA ASN A 73 1.31 -13.71 -7.33
C ASN A 73 1.38 -12.94 -8.66
N LYS A 74 0.91 -11.68 -8.68
CA LYS A 74 0.92 -10.82 -9.88
C LYS A 74 2.32 -10.49 -10.36
N PHE A 75 3.28 -10.35 -9.44
CA PHE A 75 4.67 -10.12 -9.78
C PHE A 75 5.49 -11.41 -9.91
N SER A 76 4.88 -12.58 -9.71
CA SER A 76 5.54 -13.90 -9.73
C SER A 76 6.74 -13.99 -8.78
N ILE A 77 6.62 -13.42 -7.58
CA ILE A 77 7.71 -13.32 -6.60
C ILE A 77 7.34 -14.01 -5.29
N THR A 78 8.28 -14.78 -4.75
CA THR A 78 8.12 -15.51 -3.48
C THR A 78 8.65 -14.75 -2.27
N ASN A 79 9.50 -13.73 -2.47
CA ASN A 79 10.22 -13.03 -1.40
C ASN A 79 10.10 -11.50 -1.54
N LYS A 80 9.75 -10.83 -0.43
CA LYS A 80 9.70 -9.36 -0.29
C LYS A 80 10.94 -8.65 -0.84
N ILE A 81 12.14 -9.16 -0.58
CA ILE A 81 13.40 -8.55 -1.02
C ILE A 81 13.46 -8.50 -2.55
N LYS A 82 13.17 -9.61 -3.24
CA LYS A 82 13.15 -9.66 -4.71
C LYS A 82 12.11 -8.70 -5.30
N PHE A 83 10.98 -8.53 -4.61
CA PHE A 83 9.96 -7.57 -5.02
C PHE A 83 10.48 -6.13 -4.91
N PHE A 84 11.17 -5.79 -3.83
CA PHE A 84 11.73 -4.46 -3.66
C PHE A 84 12.85 -4.18 -4.66
N ASP A 85 13.73 -5.14 -4.90
CA ASP A 85 14.77 -5.05 -5.93
C ASP A 85 14.18 -4.79 -7.32
N LEU A 86 13.06 -5.47 -7.67
CA LEU A 86 12.37 -5.25 -8.93
C LEU A 86 11.87 -3.80 -9.05
N LEU A 87 11.26 -3.25 -8.00
CA LEU A 87 10.77 -1.87 -7.99
C LEU A 87 11.90 -0.84 -8.03
N ILE A 88 13.04 -1.14 -7.39
CA ILE A 88 14.23 -0.29 -7.43
C ILE A 88 14.82 -0.23 -8.84
N ARG A 89 15.02 -1.39 -9.48
CA ARG A 89 15.55 -1.50 -10.84
C ARG A 89 14.72 -0.74 -11.87
N ASN A 90 13.41 -0.69 -11.66
CA ASN A 90 12.46 0.00 -12.52
C ASN A 90 12.15 1.44 -12.08
N LYS A 91 12.86 1.97 -11.07
CA LYS A 91 12.70 3.34 -10.54
C LYS A 91 11.28 3.66 -10.04
N LEU A 92 10.52 2.64 -9.62
CA LEU A 92 9.17 2.81 -9.06
C LEU A 92 9.17 2.96 -7.54
N HIS A 93 10.27 2.61 -6.86
CA HIS A 93 10.34 2.64 -5.39
C HIS A 93 10.14 4.05 -4.79
N ILE A 94 10.79 5.10 -5.30
CA ILE A 94 10.68 6.47 -4.76
C ILE A 94 9.23 6.96 -4.75
N PRO A 95 8.49 6.98 -5.88
CA PRO A 95 7.13 7.48 -5.86
C PRO A 95 6.19 6.65 -4.97
N LEU A 96 6.40 5.33 -4.88
CA LEU A 96 5.61 4.46 -4.00
C LEU A 96 5.90 4.71 -2.51
N VAL A 97 7.15 4.98 -2.16
CA VAL A 97 7.53 5.36 -0.79
C VAL A 97 6.94 6.71 -0.42
N LEU A 98 6.96 7.69 -1.33
CA LEU A 98 6.35 9.00 -1.09
C LEU A 98 4.84 8.88 -0.87
N MET A 99 4.16 8.10 -1.72
CA MET A 99 2.73 7.80 -1.58
C MET A 99 2.43 7.11 -0.23
N GLY A 100 3.22 6.09 0.14
CA GLY A 100 3.06 5.43 1.44
C GLY A 100 3.29 6.37 2.62
N GLY A 101 4.31 7.22 2.53
CA GLY A 101 4.63 8.26 3.51
C GLY A 101 3.46 9.23 3.74
N SER A 102 2.80 9.67 2.67
CA SER A 102 1.62 10.53 2.77
C SER A 102 0.50 9.91 3.60
N TYR A 103 0.18 8.63 3.39
CA TYR A 103 -0.84 7.94 4.20
C TYR A 103 -0.45 7.80 5.67
N ILE A 104 0.83 7.56 5.95
CA ILE A 104 1.33 7.46 7.33
C ILE A 104 1.19 8.80 8.05
N THR A 105 1.62 9.90 7.41
CA THR A 105 1.51 11.24 7.97
C THR A 105 0.06 11.64 8.22
N GLU A 106 -0.83 11.31 7.28
CA GLU A 106 -2.26 11.57 7.42
C GLU A 106 -2.88 10.77 8.58
N TYR A 107 -2.57 9.47 8.67
CA TYR A 107 -3.03 8.63 9.77
C TYR A 107 -2.60 9.20 11.13
N GLN A 108 -1.32 9.56 11.28
CA GLN A 108 -0.78 10.14 12.51
C GLN A 108 -1.44 11.47 12.87
N SER A 109 -1.71 12.33 11.89
CA SER A 109 -2.37 13.62 12.09
C SER A 109 -3.80 13.47 12.63
N ASN A 110 -4.51 12.45 12.15
CA ASN A 110 -5.90 12.17 12.57
C ASN A 110 -5.99 11.41 13.90
N HIS A 111 -4.88 10.85 14.40
CA HIS A 111 -4.84 10.01 15.60
C HIS A 111 -3.72 10.44 16.55
N GLN A 112 -3.69 11.74 16.91
CA GLN A 112 -2.60 12.43 17.62
C GLN A 112 -2.01 11.71 18.87
N ASP A 113 -2.66 10.69 19.42
CA ASP A 113 -2.23 9.94 20.61
C ASP A 113 -1.91 8.44 20.38
N GLN A 114 -1.95 7.94 19.13
CA GLN A 114 -1.70 6.52 18.84
C GLN A 114 -0.47 6.33 17.93
N PRO A 115 0.72 6.13 18.50
CA PRO A 115 1.89 5.76 17.70
C PRO A 115 1.65 4.41 17.02
N LEU A 116 2.02 4.31 15.74
CA LEU A 116 2.15 3.02 15.06
C LEU A 116 3.16 2.20 15.88
N GLN A 117 2.70 1.11 16.49
CA GLN A 117 3.55 0.30 17.35
C GLN A 117 4.50 -0.52 16.47
N ALA A 118 5.80 -0.22 16.55
CA ALA A 118 6.85 -1.01 15.93
C ALA A 118 6.89 -2.40 16.57
N THR A 119 6.20 -3.35 15.96
CA THR A 119 6.38 -4.77 16.29
C THR A 119 7.61 -5.28 15.54
N GLY A 120 8.69 -5.48 16.31
CA GLY A 120 9.91 -6.16 15.87
C GLY A 120 9.73 -7.65 15.63
#